data_AF-M5C7P4-F1
#
_entry.id   AF-M5C7P4-F1
#
_cell.length_a   1.000
_cell.length_b   1.000
_cell.length_c   1.000
_cell.angle_alpha   90.00
_cell.angle_beta   90.00
_cell.angle_gamma   90.00
#
_symmetry.space_group_name_H-M   'P 1'
#
loop_
_entity.id
_entity.type
_entity.pdbx_description
1 polymer ?
#
loop_
_entity_poly.entity_id
_entity_poly.type
_entity_poly.pdbx_seq_one_letter_code
_entity_poly.pdbx_strand_id
1 'polypeptide(L)'
;MKFSFATLFTLALSPCLVSASPLGSHLNSTLPEVHLATRAETTQKFASYAAASVGSCKWVNQGKAKVVPKNLVLYTSRLKSSPGYNKVVGLGLKTNAGSITPLVRIDMDNTGKGIHFNAVQFDNSEQKLAAVLTSTVGLTQAARTSLYLDYLKGIENRSPEFLWNWWSTGKAN
;
A
#
# COMPACT_ATOMS: atom_id res chain seq x y z
N MET A 1 -59.03 1.99 -15.32
CA MET A 1 -59.85 2.10 -16.55
C MET A 1 -58.93 2.32 -17.75
N LYS A 2 -59.13 1.49 -18.78
CA LYS A 2 -58.90 1.67 -20.22
C LYS A 2 -57.47 1.97 -20.77
N PHE A 3 -56.88 0.87 -21.27
CA PHE A 3 -56.13 0.62 -22.52
C PHE A 3 -55.97 1.73 -23.57
N SER A 4 -54.82 1.69 -24.26
CA SER A 4 -54.69 1.91 -25.72
C SER A 4 -53.38 1.24 -26.22
N PHE A 5 -53.42 0.08 -26.88
CA PHE A 5 -53.35 -0.17 -28.35
C PHE A 5 -52.18 0.57 -29.05
N ALA A 6 -51.06 -0.09 -29.38
CA ALA A 6 -50.79 -0.99 -30.53
C ALA A 6 -50.78 -0.28 -31.90
N THR A 7 -49.72 -0.47 -32.70
CA THR A 7 -49.77 -0.96 -34.10
C THR A 7 -48.36 -1.00 -34.73
N LEU A 8 -47.98 -2.18 -35.23
CA LEU A 8 -46.90 -2.45 -36.19
C LEU A 8 -47.35 -2.11 -37.62
N PHE A 9 -46.42 -1.67 -38.49
CA PHE A 9 -46.48 -1.85 -39.95
C PHE A 9 -45.03 -1.77 -40.51
N THR A 10 -44.37 -2.88 -40.85
CA THR A 10 -44.30 -3.61 -42.15
C THR A 10 -43.34 -3.00 -43.19
N LEU A 11 -42.23 -3.74 -43.39
CA LEU A 11 -41.39 -4.02 -44.58
C LEU A 11 -41.49 -3.15 -45.85
N ALA A 12 -40.31 -2.77 -46.37
CA ALA A 12 -40.01 -2.88 -47.80
C ALA A 12 -38.50 -3.14 -48.04
N LEU A 13 -38.21 -4.24 -48.73
CA LEU A 13 -36.92 -4.61 -49.30
C LEU A 13 -36.73 -3.88 -50.65
N SER A 14 -35.49 -3.48 -50.97
CA SER A 14 -34.90 -3.77 -52.29
C SER A 14 -33.37 -3.58 -52.29
N PRO A 15 -32.62 -4.41 -53.05
CA PRO A 15 -31.17 -4.38 -53.12
C PRO A 15 -30.68 -3.59 -54.33
N CYS A 16 -29.48 -3.02 -54.24
CA CYS A 16 -28.67 -2.77 -55.42
C CYS A 16 -27.19 -2.90 -55.06
N LEU A 17 -26.55 -3.93 -55.61
CA LEU A 17 -25.10 -4.10 -55.64
C LEU A 17 -24.51 -3.03 -56.57
N VAL A 18 -23.49 -2.30 -56.13
CA VAL A 18 -22.39 -1.87 -57.00
C VAL A 18 -21.07 -1.94 -56.23
N SER A 19 -20.15 -2.72 -56.80
CA SER A 19 -18.74 -2.89 -56.46
C SER A 19 -17.94 -1.61 -56.68
N ALA A 20 -17.00 -1.30 -55.78
CA ALA A 20 -15.63 -0.88 -56.11
C ALA A 20 -14.83 -0.57 -54.83
N SER A 21 -13.82 -1.40 -54.54
CA SER A 21 -12.63 -0.93 -53.80
C SER A 21 -11.78 -0.09 -54.77
N PRO A 22 -11.08 0.96 -54.30
CA PRO A 22 -9.68 0.72 -53.97
C PRO A 22 -9.13 1.54 -52.78
N LEU A 23 -8.17 0.91 -52.10
CA LEU A 23 -6.96 1.49 -51.51
C LEU A 23 -7.07 2.91 -50.90
N GLY A 24 -7.40 2.94 -49.61
CA GLY A 24 -7.13 4.07 -48.73
C GLY A 24 -6.41 3.56 -47.49
N SER A 25 -5.09 3.76 -47.43
CA SER A 25 -4.24 3.50 -46.29
C SER A 25 -4.69 4.33 -45.08
N HIS A 26 -5.59 3.79 -44.26
CA HIS A 26 -5.87 4.33 -42.94
C HIS A 26 -4.79 3.83 -42.00
N LEU A 27 -3.92 4.75 -41.60
CA LEU A 27 -3.04 4.62 -40.45
C LEU A 27 -3.88 4.16 -39.26
N ASN A 28 -3.71 2.89 -38.88
CA ASN A 28 -4.21 2.35 -37.64
C ASN A 28 -3.42 3.05 -36.52
N SER A 29 -3.94 4.18 -36.06
CA SER A 29 -3.49 4.80 -34.81
C SER A 29 -4.03 3.95 -33.67
N THR A 30 -3.41 2.78 -33.49
CA THR A 30 -3.52 2.01 -32.26
C THR A 30 -2.79 2.83 -31.21
N LEU A 31 -3.49 3.78 -30.60
CA LEU A 31 -3.04 4.37 -29.35
C LEU A 31 -2.76 3.20 -28.41
N PRO A 32 -1.54 3.06 -27.86
CA PRO A 32 -1.33 2.08 -26.82
C PRO A 32 -2.24 2.49 -25.66
N GLU A 33 -3.19 1.61 -25.31
CA GLU A 33 -3.82 1.66 -23.99
C GLU A 33 -2.68 1.57 -22.97
N VAL A 34 -2.25 2.73 -22.49
CA VAL A 34 -1.40 2.83 -21.31
C VAL A 34 -2.24 2.26 -20.19
N HIS A 35 -2.09 0.96 -19.94
CA HIS A 35 -2.49 0.34 -18.69
C HIS A 35 -1.71 1.06 -17.60
N LEU A 36 -2.32 2.13 -17.07
CA LEU A 36 -1.90 2.81 -15.88
C LEU A 36 -2.10 1.77 -14.76
N ALA A 37 -1.12 0.90 -14.57
CA ALA A 37 -1.08 0.02 -13.42
C ALA A 37 -1.01 0.94 -12.21
N THR A 38 -2.16 1.24 -11.63
CA THR A 38 -2.29 1.90 -10.34
C THR A 38 -1.58 0.99 -9.37
N ARG A 39 -0.32 1.35 -9.06
CA ARG A 39 0.57 0.62 -8.15
C ARG A 39 -0.01 0.69 -6.75
N ALA A 40 -0.94 -0.22 -6.50
CA ALA A 40 -1.67 -0.32 -5.25
C ALA A 40 -0.74 -0.87 -4.16
N GLU A 41 -0.84 -0.26 -2.98
CA GLU A 41 -0.27 -0.81 -1.76
C GLU A 41 -0.88 -2.19 -1.49
N THR A 42 -0.04 -3.20 -1.32
CA THR A 42 -0.49 -4.54 -0.92
C THR A 42 -0.92 -4.50 0.54
N THR A 43 -2.10 -5.00 0.88
CA THR A 43 -2.55 -5.13 2.27
C THR A 43 -2.56 -6.60 2.68
N GLN A 44 -1.92 -6.94 3.80
CA GLN A 44 -1.94 -8.29 4.36
C GLN A 44 -2.33 -8.25 5.83
N LYS A 45 -3.16 -9.21 6.26
CA LYS A 45 -3.66 -9.30 7.64
C LYS A 45 -2.80 -10.26 8.45
N PHE A 46 -2.44 -9.83 9.65
CA PHE A 46 -1.66 -10.60 10.62
C PHE A 46 -2.39 -10.69 11.95
N ALA A 47 -2.16 -11.78 12.67
CA ALA A 47 -2.79 -12.07 13.95
C ALA A 47 -2.16 -11.33 15.13
N SER A 48 -0.90 -10.90 15.02
CA SER A 48 -0.15 -10.28 16.12
C SER A 48 0.85 -9.24 15.62
N TYR A 49 1.29 -8.38 16.54
CA TYR A 49 2.37 -7.41 16.31
C TYR A 49 3.64 -8.08 15.79
N ALA A 50 4.08 -9.17 16.44
CA ALA A 50 5.29 -9.89 16.06
C ALA A 50 5.18 -10.51 14.67
N ALA A 51 4.01 -11.05 14.30
CA ALA A 51 3.81 -11.60 12.96
C ALA A 51 3.82 -10.49 11.90
N ALA A 52 3.18 -9.35 12.17
CA ALA A 52 3.14 -8.21 11.26
C ALA A 52 4.53 -7.57 11.06
N SER A 53 5.31 -7.42 12.13
CA SER A 53 6.67 -6.87 12.06
C SER A 53 7.61 -7.80 11.27
N VAL A 54 7.55 -9.11 11.53
CA VAL A 54 8.33 -10.11 10.77
C VAL A 54 7.93 -10.12 9.30
N GLY A 55 6.63 -10.10 9.00
CA GLY A 55 6.13 -10.01 7.62
C GLY A 55 6.63 -8.76 6.91
N SER A 56 6.66 -7.63 7.61
CA SER A 56 7.16 -6.36 7.10
C SER A 56 8.66 -6.39 6.81
N CYS A 57 9.48 -6.88 7.75
CA CYS A 57 10.93 -7.02 7.52
C CYS A 57 11.25 -8.01 6.38
N LYS A 58 10.47 -9.10 6.27
CA LYS A 58 10.56 -10.01 5.13
C LYS A 58 10.27 -9.28 3.83
N TRP A 59 9.17 -8.51 3.77
CA TRP A 59 8.80 -7.70 2.60
C TRP A 59 9.90 -6.73 2.18
N VAL A 60 10.45 -5.96 3.12
CA VAL A 60 11.57 -5.04 2.87
C VAL A 60 12.73 -5.77 2.16
N ASN A 61 13.00 -7.01 2.58
CA ASN A 61 14.06 -7.86 2.06
C ASN A 61 13.64 -8.84 0.94
N GLN A 62 12.47 -8.70 0.30
CA GLN A 62 12.06 -9.62 -0.77
C GLN A 62 12.89 -9.47 -2.07
N GLY A 63 13.47 -8.29 -2.29
CA GLY A 63 14.27 -7.97 -3.46
C GLY A 63 15.65 -8.64 -3.51
N LYS A 64 16.44 -8.26 -4.52
CA LYS A 64 17.83 -8.72 -4.68
C LYS A 64 18.73 -8.13 -3.59
N ALA A 65 18.60 -6.83 -3.34
CA ALA A 65 19.37 -6.18 -2.29
C ALA A 65 18.70 -6.37 -0.92
N LYS A 66 19.52 -6.52 0.12
CA LYS A 66 19.07 -6.74 1.49
C LYS A 66 19.52 -5.60 2.38
N VAL A 67 18.71 -5.30 3.39
CA VAL A 67 19.05 -4.36 4.45
C VAL A 67 20.29 -4.84 5.19
N VAL A 68 21.22 -3.92 5.42
CA VAL A 68 22.34 -4.08 6.33
C VAL A 68 22.01 -3.30 7.61
N PRO A 69 21.77 -3.95 8.77
CA PRO A 69 21.20 -3.30 9.95
C PRO A 69 21.98 -2.08 10.45
N LYS A 70 23.32 -2.12 10.37
CA LYS A 70 24.21 -1.02 10.78
C LYS A 70 24.01 0.29 9.99
N ASN A 71 23.35 0.22 8.83
CA ASN A 71 23.08 1.39 8.00
C ASN A 71 21.70 2.01 8.29
N LEU A 72 20.91 1.38 9.17
CA LEU A 72 19.59 1.86 9.52
C LEU A 72 19.67 3.03 10.50
N VAL A 73 18.70 3.93 10.39
CA VAL A 73 18.48 5.01 11.33
C VAL A 73 17.03 4.98 11.83
N LEU A 74 16.78 5.55 13.00
CA LEU A 74 15.43 5.74 13.52
C LEU A 74 14.66 6.71 12.62
N TYR A 75 13.41 6.39 12.33
CA TYR A 75 12.49 7.26 11.62
C TYR A 75 11.45 7.84 12.57
N THR A 76 11.43 9.17 12.66
CA THR A 76 10.46 9.94 13.44
C THR A 76 9.28 10.33 12.56
N SER A 77 8.05 10.16 13.06
CA SER A 77 6.86 10.55 12.31
C SER A 77 6.81 12.07 12.09
N ARG A 78 6.41 12.46 10.88
CA ARG A 78 6.31 13.85 10.43
C ARG A 78 4.85 14.32 10.26
N LEU A 79 3.88 13.41 10.39
CA LEU A 79 2.48 13.72 10.16
C LEU A 79 1.86 14.35 11.42
N LYS A 80 1.61 15.66 11.39
CA LYS A 80 1.07 16.43 12.54
C LYS A 80 -0.26 15.89 13.09
N SER A 81 -1.09 15.31 12.23
CA SER A 81 -2.38 14.74 12.62
C SER A 81 -2.28 13.34 13.24
N SER A 82 -1.09 12.70 13.19
CA SER A 82 -0.88 11.39 13.80
C SER A 82 -0.60 11.53 15.30
N PRO A 83 -1.18 10.66 16.15
CA PRO A 83 -0.75 10.54 17.55
C PRO A 83 0.75 10.24 17.72
N GLY A 84 1.39 9.70 16.67
CA GLY A 84 2.83 9.43 16.65
C GLY A 84 3.69 10.63 16.25
N TYR A 85 3.13 11.82 16.03
CA TYR A 85 3.89 13.01 15.61
C TYR A 85 5.09 13.28 16.53
N ASN A 86 6.26 13.53 15.94
CA ASN A 86 7.54 13.72 16.64
C ASN A 86 8.00 12.53 17.51
N LYS A 87 7.44 11.34 17.32
CA LYS A 87 7.90 10.10 17.97
C LYS A 87 8.59 9.18 16.96
N VAL A 88 9.51 8.36 17.46
CA VAL A 88 10.08 7.25 16.68
C VAL A 88 8.96 6.28 16.35
N VAL A 89 8.77 6.00 15.07
CA VAL A 89 7.74 5.06 14.57
C VAL A 89 8.34 3.96 13.71
N GLY A 90 9.63 3.98 13.43
CA GLY A 90 10.21 3.00 12.55
C GLY A 90 11.69 3.18 12.25
N LEU A 91 12.07 2.55 11.15
CA LEU A 91 13.43 2.48 10.65
C LEU A 91 13.47 2.93 9.20
N GLY A 92 14.59 3.54 8.82
CA GLY A 92 14.81 4.00 7.46
C GLY A 92 16.29 4.09 7.11
N LEU A 93 16.56 4.65 5.94
CA LEU A 93 17.91 4.97 5.48
C LEU A 93 18.07 6.47 5.40
N LYS A 94 19.24 6.96 5.82
CA LYS A 94 19.65 8.33 5.56
C LYS A 94 20.12 8.45 4.11
N THR A 95 19.49 9.34 3.37
CA THR A 95 19.92 9.72 2.01
C THR A 95 21.15 10.63 2.07
N ASN A 96 21.85 10.76 0.95
CA ASN A 96 22.99 11.70 0.84
C ASN A 96 22.58 13.16 1.16
N ALA A 97 21.33 13.52 0.89
CA ALA A 97 20.75 14.83 1.22
C ALA A 97 20.35 14.96 2.71
N GLY A 98 20.68 13.98 3.55
CA GLY A 98 20.38 13.99 4.99
C GLY A 98 18.94 13.63 5.36
N SER A 99 18.04 13.52 4.38
CA SER A 99 16.66 13.09 4.60
C SER A 99 16.59 11.59 4.92
N ILE A 100 15.65 11.18 5.77
CA ILE A 100 15.42 9.77 6.11
C ILE A 100 14.26 9.22 5.29
N THR A 101 14.53 8.17 4.52
CA THR A 101 13.51 7.41 3.78
C THR A 101 13.07 6.22 4.62
N PRO A 102 11.79 6.12 5.04
CA PRO A 102 11.33 5.02 5.88
C PRO A 102 11.27 3.71 5.09
N LEU A 103 11.74 2.62 5.69
CA LEU A 103 11.65 1.25 5.16
C LEU A 103 10.55 0.44 5.83
N VAL A 104 10.46 0.53 7.16
CA VAL A 104 9.42 -0.11 7.96
C VAL A 104 9.01 0.84 9.08
N ARG A 105 7.72 1.10 9.22
CA ARG A 105 7.18 1.96 10.27
C ARG A 105 5.85 1.42 10.75
N ILE A 106 5.56 1.56 12.04
CA ILE A 106 4.23 1.34 12.58
C ILE A 106 3.42 2.62 12.42
N ASP A 107 2.23 2.49 11.87
CA ASP A 107 1.27 3.56 11.70
C ASP A 107 -0.08 3.12 12.28
N MET A 108 -0.96 4.10 12.49
CA MET A 108 -2.36 3.84 12.78
C MET A 108 -3.23 4.63 11.82
N ASP A 109 -4.31 4.00 11.39
CA ASP A 109 -5.32 4.59 10.52
C ASP A 109 -6.71 4.43 11.15
N ASN A 110 -7.59 5.38 10.83
CA ASN A 110 -8.98 5.42 11.24
C ASN A 110 -9.96 4.98 10.14
N THR A 111 -9.48 4.75 8.91
CA THR A 111 -10.30 4.51 7.71
C THR A 111 -10.39 3.05 7.27
N GLY A 112 -9.82 2.10 8.02
CA GLY A 112 -10.10 0.66 7.82
C GLY A 112 -8.94 -0.29 8.09
N LYS A 113 -7.71 0.19 8.27
CA LYS A 113 -6.53 -0.67 8.53
C LYS A 113 -6.20 -0.86 10.01
N GLY A 114 -6.73 -0.01 10.88
CA GLY A 114 -6.33 -0.02 12.29
C GLY A 114 -4.84 0.27 12.46
N ILE A 115 -4.18 -0.41 13.40
CA ILE A 115 -2.72 -0.37 13.56
C ILE A 115 -2.09 -1.33 12.55
N HIS A 116 -1.06 -0.88 11.87
CA HIS A 116 -0.39 -1.65 10.82
C HIS A 116 1.06 -1.23 10.69
N PHE A 117 1.89 -2.12 10.13
CA PHE A 117 3.21 -1.76 9.67
C PHE A 117 3.14 -1.39 8.19
N ASN A 118 3.65 -0.20 7.85
CA ASN A 118 3.95 0.17 6.47
C ASN A 118 5.38 -0.22 6.15
N ALA A 119 5.56 -1.05 5.13
CA ALA A 119 6.84 -1.53 4.64
C ALA A 119 7.04 -1.21 3.16
N VAL A 120 8.27 -0.91 2.80
CA VAL A 120 8.68 -0.58 1.43
C VAL A 120 9.84 -1.50 1.04
N GLN A 121 9.74 -2.16 -0.11
CA GLN A 121 10.80 -3.05 -0.57
C GLN A 121 12.11 -2.25 -0.79
N PHE A 122 13.23 -2.79 -0.30
CA PHE A 122 14.50 -2.07 -0.20
C PHE A 122 15.06 -1.62 -1.56
N ASP A 123 14.95 -2.47 -2.57
CA ASP A 123 15.41 -2.19 -3.94
C ASP A 123 14.30 -1.74 -4.89
N ASN A 124 13.05 -1.62 -4.41
CA ASN A 124 11.93 -1.16 -5.20
C ASN A 124 10.91 -0.42 -4.32
N SER A 125 11.04 0.91 -4.22
CA SER A 125 10.22 1.72 -3.33
C SER A 125 8.75 1.82 -3.72
N GLU A 126 8.40 1.30 -4.88
CA GLU A 126 7.04 1.26 -5.42
C GLU A 126 6.26 0.05 -4.89
N GLN A 127 6.97 -0.96 -4.37
CA GLN A 127 6.39 -2.14 -3.75
C GLN A 127 6.16 -1.88 -2.26
N LYS A 128 4.90 -1.61 -1.92
CA LYS A 128 4.48 -1.23 -0.56
C LYS A 128 3.59 -2.31 0.04
N LEU A 129 3.76 -2.53 1.34
CA LEU A 129 2.95 -3.41 2.16
C LEU A 129 2.37 -2.66 3.35
N ALA A 130 1.07 -2.79 3.57
CA ALA A 130 0.41 -2.54 4.84
C ALA A 130 0.14 -3.88 5.55
N ALA A 131 0.95 -4.22 6.54
CA ALA A 131 0.80 -5.40 7.38
C ALA A 131 -0.10 -5.08 8.59
N VAL A 132 -1.39 -5.38 8.44
CA VAL A 132 -2.48 -4.99 9.35
C VAL A 132 -2.59 -5.93 10.55
N LEU A 133 -2.63 -5.36 11.76
CA LEU A 133 -2.93 -6.08 12.98
C LEU A 133 -4.46 -6.24 13.09
N THR A 134 -4.95 -7.43 12.74
CA THR A 134 -6.39 -7.69 12.57
C THR A 134 -7.22 -7.35 13.81
N SER A 135 -6.69 -7.62 15.01
CA SER A 135 -7.36 -7.33 16.28
C SER A 135 -7.62 -5.84 16.53
N THR A 136 -6.97 -4.94 15.79
CA THR A 136 -7.04 -3.49 16.01
C THR A 136 -8.03 -2.78 15.09
N VAL A 137 -8.51 -3.46 14.05
CA VAL A 137 -9.42 -2.90 13.03
C VAL A 137 -10.78 -2.54 13.65
N GLY A 138 -11.32 -3.39 14.52
CA GLY A 138 -12.60 -3.17 15.20
C GLY A 138 -12.54 -2.27 16.44
N LEU A 139 -11.34 -1.81 16.85
CA LEU A 139 -11.21 -0.94 18.02
C LEU A 139 -11.80 0.44 17.76
N THR A 140 -12.33 1.08 18.81
CA THR A 140 -12.64 2.52 18.76
C THR A 140 -11.37 3.33 18.52
N GLN A 141 -11.51 4.54 17.98
CA GLN A 141 -10.35 5.41 17.73
C GLN A 141 -9.53 5.66 19.00
N ALA A 142 -10.18 5.89 20.14
CA ALA A 142 -9.51 6.11 21.42
C ALA A 142 -8.71 4.88 21.90
N ALA A 143 -9.32 3.69 21.89
CA ALA A 143 -8.66 2.45 22.29
C ALA A 143 -7.48 2.12 21.37
N ARG A 144 -7.67 2.31 20.05
CA ARG A 144 -6.61 2.12 19.05
C ARG A 144 -5.45 3.10 19.27
N THR A 145 -5.77 4.36 19.58
CA THR A 145 -4.76 5.41 19.86
C THR A 145 -3.93 5.05 21.08
N SER A 146 -4.58 4.62 22.18
CA SER A 146 -3.88 4.19 23.40
C SER A 146 -2.93 3.03 23.11
N LEU A 147 -3.41 1.98 22.45
CA LEU A 147 -2.60 0.81 22.10
C LEU A 147 -1.43 1.16 21.15
N TYR A 148 -1.68 2.03 20.17
CA TYR A 148 -0.64 2.50 19.26
C TYR A 148 0.46 3.26 20.02
N LEU A 149 0.09 4.17 20.93
CA LEU A 149 1.05 4.89 21.75
C LEU A 149 1.85 3.96 22.67
N ASP A 150 1.23 2.90 23.20
CA ASP A 150 1.94 1.89 23.99
C ASP A 150 2.95 1.10 23.14
N TYR A 151 2.63 0.78 21.88
CA TYR A 151 3.61 0.23 20.96
C TYR A 151 4.76 1.20 20.68
N LEU A 152 4.50 2.51 20.56
CA LEU A 152 5.55 3.51 20.37
C LEU A 152 6.48 3.61 21.58
N LYS A 153 5.94 3.54 22.81
CA LYS A 153 6.76 3.48 24.04
C LYS A 153 7.69 2.27 24.03
N GLY A 154 7.23 1.12 23.54
CA GLY A 154 8.04 -0.11 23.49
C GLY A 154 9.28 -0.01 22.59
N ILE A 155 9.23 0.87 21.58
CA ILE A 155 10.35 1.10 20.65
C ILE A 155 11.15 2.37 20.97
N GLU A 156 10.64 3.21 21.86
CA GLU A 156 11.32 4.42 22.30
C GLU A 156 12.67 4.08 22.96
N ASN A 157 13.69 4.90 22.71
CA ASN A 157 15.06 4.74 23.22
C ASN A 157 15.77 3.43 22.83
N ARG A 158 15.29 2.71 21.82
CA ARG A 158 15.97 1.53 21.26
C ARG A 158 16.89 1.92 20.10
N SER A 159 17.99 1.18 19.92
CA SER A 159 18.87 1.38 18.76
C SER A 159 18.21 0.88 17.46
N PRO A 160 18.59 1.42 16.28
CA PRO A 160 18.10 0.92 15.00
C PRO A 160 18.34 -0.58 14.80
N GLU A 161 19.51 -1.07 15.20
CA GLU A 161 19.92 -2.47 15.05
C GLU A 161 19.09 -3.39 15.95
N PHE A 162 18.83 -2.97 17.20
CA PHE A 162 17.95 -3.69 18.10
C PHE A 162 16.53 -3.80 17.52
N LEU A 163 15.96 -2.69 17.06
CA LEU A 163 14.61 -2.69 16.49
C LEU A 163 14.53 -3.57 15.23
N TRP A 164 15.55 -3.52 14.37
CA TRP A 164 15.59 -4.39 13.20
C TRP A 164 15.65 -5.87 13.58
N ASN A 165 16.51 -6.24 14.53
CA ASN A 165 16.63 -7.62 14.98
C ASN A 165 15.35 -8.11 15.65
N TRP A 166 14.74 -7.26 16.49
CA TRP A 166 13.46 -7.58 17.12
C TRP A 166 12.36 -7.76 16.08
N TRP A 167 12.18 -6.81 15.17
CA TRP A 167 11.11 -6.86 14.18
C TRP A 167 11.30 -7.96 13.14
N SER A 168 12.53 -8.27 12.74
CA SER A 168 12.81 -9.33 11.76
C SER A 168 12.65 -10.74 12.34
N THR A 169 12.75 -10.90 13.66
CA THR A 169 12.62 -12.21 14.34
C THR A 169 11.32 -12.38 15.12
N GLY A 170 10.66 -11.28 15.46
CA GLY A 170 9.52 -11.26 16.38
C GLY A 170 9.90 -11.43 17.85
N LYS A 171 11.20 -11.43 18.19
CA LYS A 171 11.74 -11.68 19.54
C LYS A 171 12.59 -10.50 20.02
N ALA A 172 12.23 -9.90 21.15
CA ALA A 172 13.03 -8.86 21.76
C ALA A 172 14.15 -9.53 22.57
N ASN A 173 15.33 -9.65 21.96
CA ASN A 173 16.53 -10.22 22.57
C ASN A 173 17.55 -9.13 22.85
#